data_AF-A0A2V9VR90-F1
#
_entry.id   AF-A0A2V9VR90-F1
#
_cell.length_a   1.000
_cell.length_b   1.000
_cell.length_c   1.000
_cell.angle_alpha   90.00
_cell.angle_beta   90.00
_cell.angle_gamma   90.00
#
_symmetry.space_group_name_H-M   'P 1'
#
loop_
_entity.id
_entity.type
_entity.pdbx_description
1 polymer ?
#
loop_
_entity_poly.entity_id
_entity_poly.type
_entity_poly.pdbx_seq_one_letter_code
_entity_poly.pdbx_strand_id
1 'polypeptide(L)'
;MESVCDEMLLLETIVCDHQLAMVRMEDESTDVNQALGGIAGRPTPHYVVLALNRIGFGYVYAPVTPPEHEDFRFEWRNNLDTARDGHNLRCIFVASRSELKNPALLSLLRD
;
A
#
# COMPACT_ATOMS: atom_id res chain seq x y z
N MET A 1 -18.24 -0.29 17.04
CA MET A 1 -17.18 0.54 16.41
C MET A 1 -16.68 -0.13 15.15
N GLU A 2 -16.45 -1.45 15.16
CA GLU A 2 -16.18 -2.27 13.95
C GLU A 2 -17.25 -2.10 12.85
N SER A 3 -18.54 -2.17 13.22
CA SER A 3 -19.67 -2.13 12.27
C SER A 3 -19.86 -0.82 11.48
N VAL A 4 -19.03 0.21 11.72
CA VAL A 4 -19.12 1.52 11.06
C VAL A 4 -17.98 1.76 10.05
N CYS A 5 -16.98 0.88 10.02
CA CYS A 5 -15.78 1.01 9.19
C CYS A 5 -15.64 -0.12 8.14
N ASP A 6 -16.68 -0.92 7.90
CA ASP A 6 -16.62 -2.07 6.97
C ASP A 6 -16.71 -1.67 5.49
N GLU A 7 -17.23 -0.47 5.20
CA GLU A 7 -17.45 -0.02 3.82
C GLU A 7 -16.19 0.48 3.13
N MET A 8 -15.23 1.03 3.88
CA MET A 8 -14.04 1.69 3.35
C MET A 8 -12.84 1.47 4.25
N LEU A 9 -11.67 1.24 3.64
CA LEU A 9 -10.39 1.11 4.31
C LEU A 9 -9.39 2.11 3.71
N LEU A 10 -8.77 2.90 4.58
CA LEU A 10 -7.57 3.67 4.25
C LEU A 10 -6.35 2.92 4.77
N LEU A 11 -5.49 2.46 3.87
CA LEU A 11 -4.29 1.70 4.19
C LEU A 11 -3.05 2.46 3.74
N GLU A 12 -2.13 2.68 4.67
CA GLU A 12 -0.77 3.10 4.38
C GLU A 12 0.17 1.95 4.76
N THR A 13 1.13 1.64 3.89
CA THR A 13 2.15 0.63 4.17
C THR A 13 3.44 0.89 3.40
N ILE A 14 4.55 0.42 3.96
CA ILE A 14 5.80 0.24 3.22
C ILE A 14 5.56 -0.82 2.13
N VAL A 15 6.09 -0.57 0.93
CA VAL A 15 5.97 -1.44 -0.24
C VAL A 15 7.32 -1.82 -0.80
N CYS A 16 7.34 -2.90 -1.58
CA CYS A 16 8.47 -3.35 -2.38
C CYS A 16 8.28 -2.91 -3.84
N ASP A 17 9.31 -2.30 -4.43
CA ASP A 17 9.34 -1.79 -5.80
C ASP A 17 9.41 -2.92 -6.83
N HIS A 18 8.25 -3.50 -7.14
CA HIS A 18 8.15 -4.54 -8.14
C HIS A 18 6.73 -4.68 -8.72
N GLN A 19 6.64 -5.16 -9.96
CA GLN A 19 5.38 -5.29 -10.70
C GLN A 19 4.59 -6.58 -10.39
N LEU A 20 5.25 -7.67 -10.02
CA LEU A 20 4.55 -8.91 -9.64
C LEU A 20 3.82 -8.74 -8.30
N ALA A 21 2.66 -9.39 -8.14
CA ALA A 21 1.97 -9.48 -6.85
C ALA A 21 2.71 -10.44 -5.92
N MET A 22 3.53 -9.92 -5.01
CA MET A 22 4.30 -10.70 -4.04
C MET A 22 4.48 -9.94 -2.72
N VAL A 23 4.89 -10.68 -1.69
CA VAL A 23 5.34 -10.13 -0.40
C VAL A 23 6.76 -10.58 -0.18
N ARG A 24 7.67 -9.63 0.02
CA ARG A 24 9.02 -9.90 0.50
C ARG A 24 9.02 -9.88 2.01
N MET A 25 9.66 -10.87 2.63
CA MET A 25 9.88 -10.87 4.08
C MET A 25 11.23 -10.21 4.37
N GLU A 26 11.26 -9.34 5.36
CA GLU A 26 12.49 -8.67 5.82
C GLU A 26 12.61 -8.79 7.34
N ASP A 27 13.84 -8.93 7.81
CA ASP A 27 14.14 -8.69 9.22
C ASP A 27 14.01 -7.19 9.48
N GLU A 28 13.24 -6.82 10.50
CA GLU A 28 13.04 -5.43 10.88
C GLU A 28 13.56 -5.22 12.30
N SER A 29 14.09 -4.03 12.57
CA SER A 29 14.52 -3.64 13.90
C SER A 29 13.41 -3.91 14.92
N THR A 30 13.78 -4.31 16.14
CA THR A 30 12.85 -4.40 17.27
C THR A 30 12.37 -3.04 17.76
N ASP A 31 12.87 -1.95 17.17
CA ASP A 31 12.35 -0.61 17.40
C ASP A 31 10.85 -0.57 17.13
N VAL A 32 10.10 0.01 18.06
CA VAL A 32 8.63 -0.01 18.09
C VAL A 32 8.07 0.97 17.07
N ASN A 33 8.31 0.75 15.79
CA ASN A 33 7.82 1.64 14.74
C ASN A 33 7.01 0.92 13.66
N GLN A 34 7.30 -0.32 13.24
CA GLN A 34 6.55 -0.97 12.14
C GLN A 34 6.46 -2.51 12.19
N ALA A 35 7.25 -3.21 13.02
CA ALA A 35 7.24 -4.68 13.09
C ALA A 35 6.55 -5.25 14.33
N LEU A 36 5.82 -6.35 14.15
CA LEU A 36 5.43 -7.25 15.24
C LEU A 36 6.41 -8.43 15.25
N GLY A 37 7.35 -8.45 16.20
CA GLY A 37 8.23 -9.60 16.41
C GLY A 37 9.46 -9.67 15.50
N GLY A 38 9.93 -8.54 14.96
CA GLY A 38 11.21 -8.44 14.24
C GLY A 38 11.20 -8.95 12.79
N ILE A 39 10.04 -9.33 12.26
CA ILE A 39 9.85 -9.72 10.86
C ILE A 39 8.75 -8.85 10.26
N ALA A 40 9.00 -8.31 9.07
CA ALA A 40 8.08 -7.46 8.37
C ALA A 40 7.76 -7.97 6.97
N GLY A 41 6.49 -7.83 6.58
CA GLY A 41 6.05 -8.04 5.20
C GLY A 41 6.18 -6.75 4.40
N ARG A 42 6.84 -6.82 3.24
CA ARG A 42 6.99 -5.73 2.28
C ARG A 42 6.24 -6.12 1.00
N PRO A 43 4.92 -5.88 0.95
CA PRO A 43 4.11 -6.23 -0.22
C PRO A 43 4.46 -5.33 -1.40
N THR A 44 4.32 -5.84 -2.61
CA THR A 44 4.25 -4.96 -3.78
C THR A 44 2.88 -4.27 -3.84
N PRO A 45 2.75 -3.09 -4.49
CA PRO A 45 1.44 -2.45 -4.63
C PRO A 45 0.39 -3.36 -5.28
N HIS A 46 0.81 -4.17 -6.25
CA HIS A 46 -0.04 -5.16 -6.92
C HIS A 46 -0.53 -6.26 -5.97
N TYR A 47 0.30 -6.69 -5.00
CA TYR A 47 -0.14 -7.62 -3.97
C TYR A 47 -1.18 -6.99 -3.05
N VAL A 48 -0.99 -5.74 -2.64
CA VAL A 48 -1.96 -5.03 -1.79
C VAL A 48 -3.31 -4.96 -2.49
N VAL A 49 -3.34 -4.55 -3.75
CA VAL A 49 -4.57 -4.49 -4.56
C VAL A 49 -5.22 -5.87 -4.67
N LEU A 50 -4.44 -6.92 -4.96
CA LEU A 50 -4.94 -8.31 -5.02
C LEU A 50 -5.55 -8.75 -3.67
N ALA A 51 -4.86 -8.50 -2.56
CA ALA A 51 -5.32 -8.88 -1.23
C ALA A 51 -6.63 -8.16 -0.85
N LEU A 52 -6.70 -6.85 -1.07
CA LEU A 52 -7.89 -6.04 -0.82
C LEU A 52 -9.09 -6.50 -1.66
N ASN A 53 -8.86 -6.79 -2.95
CA ASN A 53 -9.90 -7.33 -3.81
C ASN A 53 -10.42 -8.69 -3.32
N ARG A 54 -9.52 -9.58 -2.88
CA ARG A 54 -9.88 -10.93 -2.38
C ARG A 54 -10.69 -10.92 -1.10
N ILE A 55 -10.57 -9.89 -0.26
CA ILE A 55 -11.37 -9.73 0.97
C ILE A 55 -12.67 -8.95 0.75
N GLY A 56 -13.00 -8.61 -0.51
CA GLY A 56 -14.30 -8.06 -0.89
C GLY A 56 -14.34 -6.54 -1.12
N PHE A 57 -13.20 -5.86 -1.22
CA PHE A 57 -13.15 -4.49 -1.72
C PHE A 57 -13.12 -4.49 -3.26
N GLY A 58 -14.28 -4.28 -3.87
CA GLY A 58 -14.44 -4.24 -5.33
C GLY A 58 -13.80 -3.02 -6.00
N TYR A 59 -13.43 -2.00 -5.21
CA TYR A 59 -12.84 -0.76 -5.68
C TYR A 59 -11.59 -0.44 -4.85
N VAL A 60 -10.43 -0.29 -5.52
CA VAL A 60 -9.16 0.04 -4.86
C VAL A 60 -8.50 1.17 -5.63
N TYR A 61 -8.08 2.22 -4.92
CA TYR A 61 -7.53 3.43 -5.49
C TYR A 61 -6.19 3.83 -4.86
N ALA A 62 -5.39 4.60 -5.58
CA ALA A 62 -4.30 5.42 -5.04
C ALA A 62 -4.64 6.91 -5.19
N PRO A 63 -4.12 7.79 -4.32
CA PRO A 63 -4.21 9.23 -4.55
C PRO A 63 -3.41 9.63 -5.80
N VAL A 64 -3.98 10.53 -6.61
CA VAL A 64 -3.30 11.07 -7.81
C VAL A 64 -2.06 11.88 -7.42
N THR A 65 -2.17 12.65 -6.32
CA THR A 65 -1.06 13.41 -5.75
C THR A 65 -0.58 12.67 -4.50
N PRO A 66 0.70 12.25 -4.43
CA PRO A 66 1.23 11.62 -3.23
C PRO A 66 1.22 12.61 -2.05
N PRO A 67 1.19 12.13 -0.80
CA PRO A 67 1.41 12.97 0.36
C PRO A 67 2.70 13.80 0.27
N GLU A 68 2.67 14.97 0.88
CA GLU A 68 3.83 15.88 0.98
C GLU A 68 4.84 15.37 2.03
N HIS A 69 5.39 14.17 1.82
CA HIS A 69 6.35 13.52 2.71
C HIS A 69 7.36 12.68 1.90
N GLU A 70 8.60 12.63 2.36
CA GLU A 70 9.74 11.97 1.71
C GLU A 70 9.49 10.48 1.38
N ASP A 71 8.90 9.72 2.31
CA ASP A 71 8.54 8.31 2.09
C ASP A 71 7.57 8.05 0.91
N PHE A 72 6.90 9.08 0.38
CA PHE A 72 5.94 8.94 -0.74
C PHE A 72 6.48 9.52 -2.05
N ARG A 73 7.72 10.04 -2.05
CA ARG A 73 8.32 10.74 -3.18
C ARG A 73 9.49 9.95 -3.73
N PHE A 74 9.21 9.11 -4.72
CA PHE A 74 10.23 8.27 -5.33
C PHE A 74 9.86 7.84 -6.75
N GLU A 75 10.86 7.41 -7.50
CA GLU A 75 10.69 6.86 -8.85
C GLU A 75 10.70 5.33 -8.82
N TRP A 76 9.73 4.67 -9.47
CA TRP A 76 9.71 3.22 -9.60
C TRP A 76 10.88 2.73 -10.47
N ARG A 77 11.65 1.76 -9.95
CA ARG A 77 12.82 1.15 -10.61
C ARG A 77 12.66 -0.35 -10.87
N ASN A 78 11.61 -0.98 -10.32
CA ASN A 78 11.32 -2.41 -10.44
C ASN A 78 12.52 -3.28 -10.02
N ASN A 79 13.12 -2.96 -8.88
CA ASN A 79 14.38 -3.55 -8.40
C ASN A 79 14.27 -4.21 -7.01
N LEU A 80 13.05 -4.42 -6.51
CA LEU A 80 12.73 -5.02 -5.21
C LEU A 80 13.15 -4.18 -3.98
N ASP A 81 13.60 -2.93 -4.18
CA ASP A 81 13.92 -2.04 -3.08
C ASP A 81 12.66 -1.72 -2.25
N THR A 82 12.89 -1.47 -0.96
CA THR A 82 11.86 -1.07 0.02
C THR A 82 12.16 0.31 0.61
N ALA A 83 13.30 0.90 0.24
CA ALA A 83 13.72 2.25 0.59
C ALA A 83 14.51 2.91 -0.55
N ARG A 84 14.53 4.24 -0.59
CA ARG A 84 15.28 5.05 -1.54
C ARG A 84 15.74 6.35 -0.90
N ASP A 85 17.00 6.70 -1.14
CA ASP A 85 17.63 7.92 -0.61
C ASP A 85 17.51 8.08 0.92
N GLY A 86 17.45 6.95 1.65
CA GLY A 86 17.32 6.92 3.11
C GLY A 86 15.88 6.89 3.64
N HIS A 87 14.88 6.88 2.76
CA HIS A 87 13.46 6.93 3.10
C HIS A 87 12.73 5.66 2.67
N ASN A 88 11.71 5.24 3.42
CA ASN A 88 10.94 4.05 3.07
C ASN A 88 10.08 4.32 1.84
N LEU A 89 9.83 3.30 1.02
CA LEU A 89 8.86 3.41 -0.06
C LEU A 89 7.46 3.15 0.52
N ARG A 90 6.65 4.19 0.72
CA ARG A 90 5.27 4.06 1.23
C ARG A 90 4.24 4.37 0.15
N CYS A 91 3.09 3.71 0.26
CA CYS A 91 1.93 3.97 -0.59
C CYS A 91 0.66 4.06 0.24
N ILE A 92 -0.29 4.87 -0.24
CA ILE A 92 -1.65 4.95 0.29
C ILE A 92 -2.59 4.21 -0.67
N PHE A 93 -3.43 3.36 -0.10
CA PHE A 93 -4.50 2.66 -0.77
C PHE A 93 -5.84 3.04 -0.14
N VAL A 94 -6.80 3.40 -0.97
CA VAL A 94 -8.19 3.60 -0.57
C VAL A 94 -8.99 2.42 -1.12
N ALA A 95 -9.45 1.53 -0.25
CA ALA A 95 -10.30 0.40 -0.62
C ALA A 95 -11.76 0.73 -0.25
N SER A 96 -12.70 0.42 -1.13
CA SER A 96 -14.12 0.66 -0.91
C SER A 96 -14.96 -0.49 -1.47
N ARG A 97 -16.06 -0.80 -0.80
CA ARG A 97 -17.07 -1.76 -1.30
C ARG A 97 -17.98 -1.15 -2.35
N SER A 98 -18.04 0.18 -2.42
CA SER A 98 -18.81 0.94 -3.43
C SER A 98 -17.91 1.90 -4.22
N GLU A 99 -18.30 2.22 -5.45
CA GLU A 99 -17.53 3.10 -6.32
C GLU A 99 -17.37 4.51 -5.70
N LEU A 100 -16.13 5.01 -5.63
CA LEU A 100 -15.83 6.37 -5.22
C LEU A 100 -15.62 7.27 -6.44
N LYS A 101 -16.53 8.23 -6.62
CA LYS A 101 -16.42 9.25 -7.67
C LYS A 101 -15.62 10.45 -7.16
N ASN A 102 -14.30 10.33 -7.17
CA ASN A 102 -13.39 11.39 -6.72
C ASN A 102 -12.23 11.56 -7.70
N PRO A 103 -12.06 12.73 -8.36
CA PRO A 103 -10.98 12.96 -9.33
C PRO A 103 -9.58 12.95 -8.70
N ALA A 104 -9.47 13.03 -7.36
CA ALA A 104 -8.20 12.90 -6.66
C ALA A 104 -7.76 11.43 -6.46
N LEU A 105 -8.57 10.45 -6.89
CA LEU A 105 -8.30 9.02 -6.76
C LEU A 105 -8.16 8.36 -8.15
N LEU A 106 -7.12 7.55 -8.29
CA LEU A 106 -6.83 6.73 -9.47
C LEU A 106 -7.19 5.28 -9.19
N SER A 107 -8.02 4.65 -10.03
CA SER A 107 -8.35 3.22 -9.89
C SER A 107 -7.12 2.35 -10.15
N LEU A 108 -6.87 1.39 -9.26
CA LEU A 108 -5.77 0.42 -9.35
C LEU A 108 -6.22 -0.96 -9.84
N LEU A 109 -7.53 -1.22 -9.84
CA LEU A 109 -8.09 -2.40 -10.48
C LEU A 109 -8.24 -2.11 -11.98
N ARG A 110 -7.72 -2.99 -12.82
CA ARG A 110 -8.01 -2.99 -14.25
C ARG A 110 -9.34 -3.71 -14.46
N ASP A 111 -10.20 -3.14 -15.29
CA ASP A 111 -11.36 -3.84 -15.86
C ASP A 111 -10.91 -5.05 -16.69
#